data_AF-A0A9Y4N5L0-F1
#
_entry.id   AF-A0A9Y4N5L0-F1
#
_cell.length_a   1.000
_cell.length_b   1.000
_cell.length_c   1.000
_cell.angle_alpha   90.00
_cell.angle_beta   90.00
_cell.angle_gamma   90.00
#
_symmetry.space_group_name_H-M   'P 1'
#
loop_
_entity.id
_entity.type
_entity.pdbx_description
1 polymer ?
#
loop_
_entity_poly.entity_id
_entity_poly.type
_entity_poly.pdbx_seq_one_letter_code
_entity_poly.pdbx_strand_id
1 'polypeptide(L)'
;DMQKTFNSYKCLMISINLSSRHFLRGDSAELQELQEALSSANHSWTQACSGLESWERRLHSALMQCQEFHETLHSLLLWLAQAENKLYAVNVGDLSTPRSVLLEHRDTLTALQEELRGRRRQVSSLQEISSQLLLEATAEDSVEAKEKVHVIGNKLQLLLRQAATDLQTLQGRLEACSTSSEMDSIGLGTIGSPLLKEEVSRQAAIIGQPATRREERRESSPHRPFFYRVLRAAFPLHLLFFVLLVLACLVPLSEEDYSCTLSNNFARSFYPMLRYTNGPPPT
;
A
#
# COMPACT_ATOMS: atom_id res chain seq x y z
N ASP A 1 29.83 3.70 -33.85
CA ASP A 1 30.31 3.48 -35.23
C ASP A 1 29.51 4.18 -36.31
N MET A 2 28.17 4.11 -36.35
CA MET A 2 27.34 4.82 -37.35
C MET A 2 27.65 6.32 -37.50
N GLN A 3 27.80 7.07 -36.40
CA GLN A 3 28.11 8.50 -36.45
C GLN A 3 29.44 8.80 -37.16
N LYS A 4 30.45 7.94 -36.96
CA LYS A 4 31.76 8.10 -37.60
C LYS A 4 31.65 7.86 -39.10
N THR A 5 30.93 6.83 -39.49
CA THR A 5 30.66 6.50 -40.90
C THR A 5 29.91 7.63 -41.60
N PHE A 6 28.87 8.18 -40.97
CA PHE A 6 28.10 9.30 -41.53
C PHE A 6 28.96 10.56 -41.73
N ASN A 7 29.81 10.90 -40.75
CA ASN A 7 30.74 12.02 -40.88
C ASN A 7 31.76 11.81 -42.01
N SER A 8 32.23 10.57 -42.23
CA SER A 8 33.11 10.24 -43.36
C SER A 8 32.40 10.50 -44.71
N TYR A 9 31.18 9.98 -44.88
CA TYR A 9 30.39 10.21 -46.09
C TYR A 9 30.06 11.69 -46.31
N LYS A 10 29.80 12.44 -45.24
CA LYS A 10 29.61 13.90 -45.31
C LYS A 10 30.81 14.59 -45.94
N CYS A 11 32.03 14.26 -45.50
CA CYS A 11 33.25 14.82 -46.06
C CYS A 11 33.43 14.45 -47.55
N LEU A 12 33.15 13.20 -47.92
CA LEU A 12 33.20 12.74 -49.32
C LEU A 12 32.21 13.49 -50.20
N MET A 13 30.96 13.61 -49.76
CA MET A 13 29.92 14.32 -50.51
C MET A 13 30.25 15.80 -50.71
N ILE A 14 30.79 16.47 -49.69
CA ILE A 14 31.25 17.85 -49.82
C ILE A 14 32.39 17.95 -50.85
N SER A 15 33.39 17.05 -50.76
CA SER A 15 34.53 17.03 -51.68
C SER A 15 34.11 16.82 -53.14
N ILE A 16 33.23 15.85 -53.40
CA ILE A 16 32.74 15.55 -54.74
C ILE A 16 31.94 16.74 -55.29
N ASN A 17 31.07 17.37 -54.51
CA ASN A 17 30.28 18.53 -54.94
C ASN A 17 31.14 19.78 -55.19
N LEU A 18 32.22 19.98 -54.44
CA LEU A 18 33.16 21.07 -54.70
C LEU A 18 33.96 20.80 -56.00
N SER A 19 34.39 19.55 -56.18
CA SER A 19 35.19 19.13 -57.33
C SER A 19 34.38 19.09 -58.64
N SER A 20 33.09 18.75 -58.57
CA SER A 20 32.21 18.64 -59.74
C SER A 20 32.12 19.94 -60.55
N ARG A 21 32.28 21.10 -59.89
CA ARG A 21 32.33 22.42 -60.52
C ARG A 21 33.47 22.58 -61.55
N HIS A 22 34.52 21.80 -61.41
CA HIS A 22 35.69 21.86 -62.29
C HIS A 22 35.59 20.91 -63.49
N PHE A 23 34.85 19.80 -63.36
CA PHE A 23 34.82 18.74 -64.37
C PHE A 23 33.51 18.69 -65.17
N LEU A 24 32.39 19.22 -64.66
CA LEU A 24 31.10 19.30 -65.37
C LEU A 24 31.01 20.45 -66.38
N ARG A 25 32.10 20.77 -67.09
CA ARG A 25 32.15 21.89 -68.04
C ARG A 25 32.28 21.37 -69.48
N GLY A 26 31.17 20.99 -70.10
CA GLY A 26 31.07 20.50 -71.49
C GLY A 26 29.84 19.62 -71.75
N ASP A 27 29.56 19.29 -73.02
CA ASP A 27 28.36 18.54 -73.48
C ASP A 27 28.68 17.10 -73.96
N SER A 28 29.65 16.41 -73.35
CA SER A 28 29.91 15.00 -73.69
C SER A 28 28.90 14.07 -73.01
N ALA A 29 28.59 12.93 -73.65
CA ALA A 29 27.71 11.91 -73.07
C ALA A 29 28.23 11.41 -71.70
N GLU A 30 29.54 11.25 -71.55
CA GLU A 30 30.19 10.88 -70.29
C GLU A 30 29.98 11.93 -69.18
N LEU A 31 29.97 13.22 -69.53
CA LEU A 31 29.70 14.29 -68.57
C LEU A 31 28.24 14.31 -68.12
N GLN A 32 27.32 14.00 -69.04
CA GLN A 32 25.91 13.87 -68.70
C GLN A 32 25.66 12.70 -67.74
N GLU A 33 26.26 11.53 -68.00
CA GLU A 33 26.20 10.38 -67.09
C GLU A 33 26.78 10.71 -65.70
N LEU A 34 27.90 11.43 -65.64
CA LEU A 34 28.50 11.86 -64.37
C LEU A 34 27.61 12.85 -63.61
N GLN A 35 26.94 13.75 -64.33
CA GLN A 35 25.99 14.71 -63.75
C GLN A 35 24.76 14.01 -63.18
N GLU A 36 24.21 13.03 -63.90
CA GLU A 36 23.11 12.20 -63.43
C GLU A 36 23.51 11.38 -62.20
N ALA A 37 24.68 10.75 -62.20
CA ALA A 37 25.21 10.01 -61.06
C ALA A 37 25.42 10.91 -59.83
N LEU A 38 25.97 12.12 -60.00
CA LEU A 38 26.12 13.10 -58.93
C LEU A 38 24.76 13.55 -58.37
N SER A 39 23.78 13.80 -59.24
CA SER A 39 22.43 14.18 -58.82
C SER A 39 21.75 13.08 -57.99
N SER A 40 21.91 11.82 -58.39
CA SER A 40 21.43 10.64 -57.67
C SER A 40 22.12 10.48 -56.31
N ALA A 41 23.45 10.66 -56.26
CA ALA A 41 24.21 10.63 -55.02
C ALA A 41 23.79 11.74 -54.05
N ASN A 42 23.57 12.96 -54.54
CA ASN A 42 23.08 14.09 -53.74
C ASN A 42 21.66 13.85 -53.21
N HIS A 43 20.79 13.26 -54.03
CA HIS A 43 19.45 12.89 -53.61
C HIS A 43 19.49 11.85 -52.49
N SER A 44 20.26 10.78 -52.70
CA SER A 44 20.45 9.71 -51.70
C SER A 44 21.06 10.24 -50.40
N TRP A 45 22.04 11.15 -50.49
CA TRP A 45 22.62 11.83 -49.33
C TRP A 45 21.58 12.67 -48.58
N THR A 46 20.74 13.42 -49.29
CA THR A 46 19.65 14.22 -48.69
C THR A 46 18.65 13.33 -47.95
N GLN A 47 18.27 12.19 -48.55
CA GLN A 47 17.43 11.20 -47.89
C GLN A 47 18.10 10.66 -46.62
N ALA A 48 19.39 10.30 -46.68
CA ALA A 48 20.14 9.82 -45.52
C ALA A 48 20.22 10.87 -44.39
N CYS A 49 20.43 12.16 -44.72
CA CYS A 49 20.36 13.26 -43.76
C CYS A 49 18.99 13.35 -43.09
N SER A 50 17.92 13.37 -43.88
CA SER A 50 16.55 13.46 -43.35
C SER A 50 16.18 12.24 -42.47
N GLY A 51 16.67 11.05 -42.84
CA GLY A 51 16.51 9.82 -42.08
C GLY A 51 17.25 9.88 -40.76
N LEU A 52 18.50 10.36 -40.75
CA LEU A 52 19.29 10.54 -39.52
C LEU A 52 18.61 11.52 -38.56
N GLU A 53 18.17 12.68 -39.05
CA GLU A 53 17.45 13.67 -38.23
C GLU A 53 16.15 13.11 -37.67
N SER A 54 15.40 12.33 -38.47
CA SER A 54 14.18 11.68 -38.01
C SER A 54 14.47 10.63 -36.95
N TRP A 55 15.52 9.85 -37.12
CA TRP A 55 15.94 8.83 -36.15
C TRP A 55 16.40 9.48 -34.85
N GLU A 56 17.21 10.54 -34.90
CA GLU A 56 17.67 11.28 -33.73
C GLU A 56 16.49 11.88 -32.95
N ARG A 57 15.53 12.50 -33.64
CA ARG A 57 14.30 13.01 -33.03
C ARG A 57 13.49 11.92 -32.34
N ARG A 58 13.32 10.75 -32.98
CA ARG A 58 12.60 9.60 -32.39
C ARG A 58 13.33 9.06 -31.17
N LEU A 59 14.64 8.86 -31.26
CA LEU A 59 15.45 8.37 -30.14
C LEU A 59 15.40 9.32 -28.95
N HIS A 60 15.51 10.63 -29.20
CA HIS A 60 15.40 11.62 -28.14
C HIS A 60 14.01 11.63 -27.51
N SER A 61 12.94 11.56 -28.32
CA SER A 61 11.56 11.44 -27.83
C SER A 61 11.37 10.19 -26.97
N ALA A 62 11.85 9.03 -27.43
CA ALA A 62 11.76 7.78 -26.69
C ALA A 62 12.54 7.85 -25.36
N LEU A 63 13.73 8.46 -25.35
CA LEU A 63 14.50 8.66 -24.13
C LEU A 63 13.74 9.52 -23.11
N MET A 64 13.15 10.64 -23.54
CA MET A 64 12.37 11.52 -22.67
C MET A 64 11.13 10.79 -22.12
N GLN A 65 10.43 10.03 -22.96
CA GLN A 65 9.30 9.21 -22.55
C GLN A 65 9.69 8.13 -21.54
N CYS A 66 10.83 7.46 -21.74
CA CYS A 66 11.36 6.48 -20.78
C CYS A 66 11.65 7.14 -19.42
N GLN A 67 12.26 8.32 -19.41
CA GLN A 67 12.54 9.06 -18.19
C GLN A 67 11.25 9.43 -17.45
N GLU A 68 10.30 10.05 -18.15
CA GLU A 68 9.00 10.42 -17.58
C GLU A 68 8.24 9.20 -17.05
N PHE A 69 8.29 8.08 -17.79
CA PHE A 69 7.70 6.82 -17.37
C PHE A 69 8.30 6.34 -16.03
N HIS A 70 9.62 6.23 -15.93
CA HIS A 70 10.27 5.74 -14.73
C HIS A 70 10.08 6.66 -13.52
N GLU A 71 10.17 7.98 -13.72
CA GLU A 71 9.94 8.96 -12.65
C GLU A 71 8.50 8.91 -12.13
N THR A 72 7.52 8.93 -13.04
CA THR A 72 6.10 8.89 -12.67
C THR A 72 5.74 7.56 -12.00
N LEU A 73 6.24 6.44 -12.54
CA LEU A 73 6.04 5.11 -11.96
C LEU A 73 6.60 5.04 -10.55
N HIS A 74 7.85 5.46 -10.35
CA HIS A 74 8.48 5.41 -9.04
C HIS A 74 7.79 6.33 -8.03
N SER A 75 7.44 7.56 -8.44
CA SER A 75 6.69 8.51 -7.62
C SER A 75 5.36 7.93 -7.15
N LEU A 76 4.61 7.29 -8.06
CA LEU A 76 3.34 6.64 -7.72
C LEU A 76 3.52 5.45 -6.78
N LEU A 77 4.55 4.61 -6.97
CA LEU A 77 4.81 3.48 -6.08
C LEU A 77 5.06 3.93 -4.64
N LEU A 78 5.94 4.91 -4.45
CA LEU A 78 6.23 5.47 -3.13
C LEU A 78 4.99 6.09 -2.50
N TRP A 79 4.24 6.88 -3.28
CA TRP A 79 3.06 7.54 -2.75
C TRP A 79 1.94 6.56 -2.42
N LEU A 80 1.70 5.53 -3.23
CA LEU A 80 0.70 4.51 -2.95
C LEU A 80 1.02 3.73 -1.67
N ALA A 81 2.29 3.43 -1.41
CA ALA A 81 2.71 2.83 -0.14
C ALA A 81 2.42 3.78 1.04
N GLN A 82 2.67 5.08 0.89
CA GLN A 82 2.31 6.06 1.91
C GLN A 82 0.80 6.16 2.14
N ALA A 83 0.00 6.16 1.06
CA ALA A 83 -1.45 6.20 1.12
C ALA A 83 -2.04 4.97 1.81
N GLU A 84 -1.48 3.78 1.54
CA GLU A 84 -1.83 2.54 2.23
C GLU A 84 -1.52 2.62 3.72
N ASN A 85 -0.34 3.09 4.11
CA ASN A 85 0.00 3.27 5.53
C ASN A 85 -0.94 4.25 6.24
N LYS A 86 -1.34 5.34 5.57
CA LYS A 86 -2.34 6.27 6.10
C LYS A 86 -3.71 5.61 6.30
N LEU A 87 -4.15 4.79 5.35
CA LEU A 87 -5.41 4.02 5.48
C LEU A 87 -5.34 3.02 6.64
N TYR A 88 -4.23 2.29 6.76
CA TYR A 88 -4.03 1.32 7.85
C TYR A 88 -3.99 1.99 9.24
N ALA A 89 -3.42 3.20 9.33
CA ALA A 89 -3.38 3.95 10.59
C ALA A 89 -4.77 4.44 11.05
N VAL A 90 -5.73 4.61 10.14
CA VAL A 90 -7.11 4.95 10.49
C VAL A 90 -7.84 3.67 10.91
N ASN A 91 -7.87 3.39 12.21
CA ASN A 91 -8.57 2.23 12.73
C ASN A 91 -10.09 2.49 12.80
N VAL A 92 -10.78 2.25 11.68
CA VAL A 92 -12.24 2.43 11.56
C VAL A 92 -13.03 1.48 12.47
N GLY A 93 -12.45 0.34 12.86
CA GLY A 93 -13.10 -0.71 13.63
C GLY A 93 -13.11 -0.51 15.15
N ASP A 94 -12.30 0.40 15.70
CA ASP A 94 -12.24 0.62 17.14
C ASP A 94 -13.48 1.38 17.65
N LEU A 95 -14.40 0.67 18.29
CA LEU A 95 -15.64 1.23 18.84
C LEU A 95 -15.39 2.20 20.02
N SER A 96 -14.22 2.15 20.66
CA SER A 96 -13.87 3.03 21.79
C SER A 96 -13.35 4.40 21.38
N THR A 97 -13.16 4.64 20.07
CA THR A 97 -12.63 5.91 19.57
C THR A 97 -13.61 7.07 19.82
N PRO A 98 -13.18 8.18 20.47
CA PRO A 98 -14.05 9.31 20.76
C PRO A 98 -14.47 10.05 19.48
N ARG A 99 -15.64 10.71 19.52
CA ARG A 99 -16.24 11.42 18.38
C ARG A 99 -15.32 12.45 17.73
N SER A 100 -14.50 13.15 18.51
CA SER A 100 -13.52 14.13 17.99
C SER A 100 -12.49 13.49 17.06
N VAL A 101 -11.97 12.31 17.43
CA VAL A 101 -10.99 11.56 16.63
C VAL A 101 -11.65 10.94 15.41
N LEU A 102 -12.92 10.50 15.51
CA LEU A 102 -13.68 10.03 14.35
C LEU A 102 -13.88 11.13 13.28
N LEU A 103 -14.08 12.38 13.70
CA LEU A 103 -14.14 13.53 12.78
C LEU A 103 -12.79 13.77 12.09
N GLU A 104 -11.69 13.72 12.84
CA GLU A 104 -10.34 13.85 12.28
C GLU A 104 -10.03 12.74 11.27
N HIS A 105 -10.40 11.50 11.58
CA HIS A 105 -10.28 10.36 10.68
C HIS A 105 -11.09 10.56 9.40
N ARG A 106 -12.34 11.05 9.51
CA ARG A 106 -13.18 11.37 8.35
C ARG A 106 -12.51 12.41 7.46
N ASP A 107 -12.03 13.51 8.04
CA ASP A 107 -11.43 14.61 7.27
C ASP A 107 -10.14 14.14 6.58
N THR A 108 -9.32 13.35 7.29
CA THR A 108 -8.10 12.72 6.75
C THR A 108 -8.41 11.79 5.58
N LEU A 109 -9.40 10.89 5.73
CA LEU A 109 -9.79 9.97 4.67
C LEU A 109 -10.43 10.69 3.47
N THR A 110 -11.18 11.77 3.71
CA THR A 110 -11.78 12.58 2.64
C THR A 110 -10.70 13.24 1.80
N ALA A 111 -9.70 13.85 2.44
CA ALA A 111 -8.54 14.43 1.76
C ALA A 111 -7.76 13.36 0.97
N LEU A 112 -7.51 12.20 1.59
CA LEU A 112 -6.82 11.08 0.93
C LEU A 112 -7.60 10.56 -0.29
N GLN A 113 -8.94 10.51 -0.22
CA GLN A 113 -9.79 10.07 -1.31
C GLN A 113 -9.68 11.00 -2.53
N GLU A 114 -9.67 12.31 -2.31
CA GLU A 114 -9.47 13.29 -3.39
C GLU A 114 -8.07 13.19 -4.00
N GLU A 115 -7.05 13.03 -3.16
CA GLU A 115 -5.68 12.78 -3.60
C GLU A 115 -5.55 11.52 -4.46
N LEU A 116 -6.21 10.42 -4.08
CA LEU A 116 -6.26 9.17 -4.85
C LEU A 116 -6.96 9.39 -6.20
N ARG A 117 -8.08 10.13 -6.22
CA ARG A 117 -8.79 10.47 -7.47
C ARG A 117 -7.90 11.29 -8.41
N GLY A 118 -7.17 12.27 -7.87
CA GLY A 118 -6.26 13.13 -8.64
C GLY A 118 -5.15 12.35 -9.37
N ARG A 119 -4.67 11.25 -8.76
CA ARG A 119 -3.59 10.42 -9.32
C ARG A 119 -4.02 9.46 -10.43
N ARG A 120 -5.33 9.33 -10.70
CA ARG A 120 -5.82 8.52 -11.84
C ARG A 120 -5.25 9.02 -13.17
N ARG A 121 -5.08 10.34 -13.33
CA ARG A 121 -4.48 10.93 -14.54
C ARG A 121 -3.04 10.49 -14.76
N GLN A 122 -2.25 10.38 -13.69
CA GLN A 122 -0.86 9.91 -13.78
C GLN A 122 -0.80 8.44 -14.20
N VAL A 123 -1.70 7.60 -13.70
CA VAL A 123 -1.81 6.18 -14.14
C VAL A 123 -2.21 6.10 -15.62
N SER A 124 -3.15 6.92 -16.08
CA SER A 124 -3.52 6.99 -17.50
C SER A 124 -2.34 7.46 -18.37
N SER A 125 -1.57 8.44 -17.91
CA SER A 125 -0.35 8.90 -18.58
C SER A 125 0.68 7.78 -18.71
N LEU A 126 0.90 7.01 -17.63
CA LEU A 126 1.79 5.84 -17.67
C LEU A 126 1.33 4.77 -18.67
N GLN A 127 0.02 4.52 -18.75
CA GLN A 127 -0.55 3.59 -19.74
C GLN A 127 -0.29 4.05 -21.17
N GLU A 128 -0.45 5.35 -21.43
CA GLU A 128 -0.20 5.94 -22.74
C GLU A 128 1.28 5.89 -23.11
N ILE A 129 2.17 6.36 -22.24
CA ILE A 129 3.63 6.33 -22.47
C ILE A 129 4.09 4.89 -22.67
N SER A 130 3.60 3.96 -21.84
CA SER A 130 3.86 2.53 -22.00
C SER A 130 3.41 2.08 -23.39
N SER A 131 2.17 2.33 -23.82
CA SER A 131 1.71 1.90 -25.15
C SER A 131 2.57 2.44 -26.31
N GLN A 132 3.10 3.65 -26.20
CA GLN A 132 3.94 4.28 -27.22
C GLN A 132 5.34 3.67 -27.27
N LEU A 133 6.02 3.54 -26.12
CA LEU A 133 7.36 2.96 -26.02
C LEU A 133 7.40 1.48 -26.47
N LEU A 134 6.32 0.75 -26.23
CA LEU A 134 6.25 -0.70 -26.48
C LEU A 134 6.06 -1.07 -27.95
N LEU A 135 5.77 -0.10 -28.81
CA LEU A 135 5.84 -0.30 -30.26
C LEU A 135 7.29 -0.45 -30.73
N GLU A 136 8.26 0.00 -29.94
CA GLU A 136 9.68 0.03 -30.30
C GLU A 136 10.56 -0.91 -29.44
N ALA A 137 10.01 -1.51 -28.38
CA ALA A 137 10.74 -2.30 -27.38
C ALA A 137 10.78 -3.82 -27.66
N THR A 138 11.72 -4.52 -27.02
CA THR A 138 11.78 -6.00 -27.04
C THR A 138 10.55 -6.61 -26.35
N ALA A 139 10.17 -7.84 -26.73
CA ALA A 139 8.95 -8.47 -26.22
C ALA A 139 8.94 -8.63 -24.68
N GLU A 140 10.08 -8.91 -24.04
CA GLU A 140 10.15 -9.15 -22.59
C GLU A 140 10.07 -7.86 -21.76
N ASP A 141 10.89 -6.85 -22.08
CA ASP A 141 10.83 -5.53 -21.45
C ASP A 141 9.42 -4.94 -21.59
N SER A 142 8.75 -5.30 -22.71
CA SER A 142 7.44 -4.80 -23.01
C SER A 142 6.33 -5.33 -22.11
N VAL A 143 6.48 -6.56 -21.63
CA VAL A 143 5.52 -7.22 -20.75
C VAL A 143 5.68 -6.70 -19.32
N GLU A 144 6.92 -6.59 -18.83
CA GLU A 144 7.19 -6.11 -17.48
C GLU A 144 6.63 -4.69 -17.24
N ALA A 145 6.87 -3.76 -18.18
CA ALA A 145 6.36 -2.40 -18.07
C ALA A 145 4.82 -2.37 -17.98
N LYS A 146 4.13 -3.15 -18.81
CA LYS A 146 2.65 -3.27 -18.80
C LYS A 146 2.13 -3.84 -17.49
N GLU A 147 2.77 -4.88 -16.98
CA GLU A 147 2.39 -5.50 -15.71
C GLU A 147 2.54 -4.50 -14.55
N LYS A 148 3.66 -3.77 -14.48
CA LYS A 148 3.85 -2.76 -13.43
C LYS A 148 2.78 -1.68 -13.46
N VAL A 149 2.47 -1.14 -14.64
CA VAL A 149 1.42 -0.14 -14.80
C VAL A 149 0.05 -0.69 -14.41
N HIS A 150 -0.26 -1.93 -14.80
CA HIS A 150 -1.51 -2.59 -14.45
C HIS A 150 -1.65 -2.76 -12.94
N VAL A 151 -0.60 -3.22 -12.26
CA VAL A 151 -0.60 -3.44 -10.81
C VAL A 151 -0.71 -2.11 -10.05
N ILE A 152 -0.06 -1.02 -10.49
CA ILE A 152 -0.25 0.34 -9.96
C ILE A 152 -1.70 0.78 -10.09
N GLY A 153 -2.29 0.58 -11.28
CA GLY A 153 -3.70 0.90 -11.53
C GLY A 153 -4.64 0.14 -10.61
N ASN A 154 -4.42 -1.17 -10.44
CA ASN A 154 -5.22 -2.01 -9.54
C ASN A 154 -5.07 -1.57 -8.08
N LYS A 155 -3.85 -1.29 -7.61
CA LYS A 155 -3.61 -0.81 -6.25
C LYS A 155 -4.35 0.50 -5.99
N LEU A 156 -4.27 1.45 -6.91
CA LEU A 156 -4.99 2.72 -6.80
C LEU A 156 -6.50 2.49 -6.68
N GLN A 157 -7.07 1.60 -7.49
CA GLN A 157 -8.50 1.26 -7.43
C GLN A 157 -8.89 0.56 -6.13
N LEU A 158 -8.03 -0.30 -5.59
CA LEU A 158 -8.26 -0.95 -4.30
C LEU A 158 -8.27 0.09 -3.16
N LEU A 159 -7.28 0.97 -3.10
CA LEU A 159 -7.22 2.03 -2.08
C LEU A 159 -8.40 3.00 -2.18
N LEU A 160 -8.84 3.34 -3.39
CA LEU A 160 -10.04 4.17 -3.61
C LEU A 160 -11.31 3.51 -3.04
N ARG A 161 -11.48 2.20 -3.28
CA ARG A 161 -12.61 1.44 -2.73
C ARG A 161 -12.52 1.35 -1.20
N GLN A 162 -11.34 1.04 -0.67
CA GLN A 162 -11.12 0.97 0.77
C GLN A 162 -11.45 2.29 1.46
N ALA A 163 -10.91 3.40 0.97
CA ALA A 163 -11.19 4.74 1.51
C ALA A 163 -12.70 5.08 1.46
N ALA A 164 -13.41 4.66 0.40
CA ALA A 164 -14.85 4.89 0.31
C ALA A 164 -15.63 4.08 1.35
N THR A 165 -15.31 2.81 1.54
CA THR A 165 -15.93 1.94 2.55
C THR A 165 -15.65 2.45 3.97
N ASP A 166 -14.42 2.86 4.23
CA ASP A 166 -13.99 3.38 5.53
C ASP A 166 -14.72 4.69 5.87
N LEU A 167 -14.87 5.59 4.91
CA LEU A 167 -15.66 6.82 5.06
C LEU A 167 -17.13 6.53 5.36
N GLN A 168 -17.75 5.58 4.66
CA GLN A 168 -19.14 5.18 4.92
C GLN A 168 -19.31 4.62 6.33
N THR A 169 -18.35 3.80 6.77
CA THR A 169 -18.37 3.20 8.11
C THR A 169 -18.21 4.26 9.20
N LEU A 170 -17.28 5.22 9.01
CA LEU A 170 -17.11 6.35 9.94
C LEU A 170 -18.36 7.24 9.99
N GLN A 171 -19.01 7.49 8.85
CA GLN A 171 -20.26 8.26 8.78
C GLN A 171 -21.37 7.59 9.62
N GLY A 172 -21.61 6.29 9.41
CA GLY A 172 -22.61 5.54 10.19
C GLY A 172 -22.32 5.55 11.70
N ARG A 173 -21.05 5.47 12.11
CA ARG A 173 -20.65 5.58 13.52
C ARG A 173 -20.90 6.97 14.09
N LEU A 174 -20.62 8.01 13.33
CA LEU A 174 -20.83 9.39 13.74
C LEU A 174 -22.32 9.71 13.95
N GLU A 175 -23.18 9.13 13.11
CA GLU A 175 -24.64 9.20 13.23
C GLU A 175 -25.13 8.48 14.49
N ALA A 176 -24.65 7.25 14.75
CA ALA A 176 -25.01 6.50 15.96
C ALA A 176 -24.60 7.21 17.26
N CYS A 177 -23.43 7.87 17.29
CA CYS A 177 -23.01 8.71 18.42
C CYS A 177 -23.86 9.98 18.56
N SER A 178 -24.51 10.46 17.49
CA SER A 178 -25.38 11.65 17.57
C SER A 178 -26.72 11.30 18.20
N THR A 179 -27.32 10.18 17.82
CA THR A 179 -28.63 9.74 18.34
C THR A 179 -28.58 9.31 19.80
N SER A 180 -27.45 8.80 20.29
CA SER A 180 -27.27 8.42 21.69
C SER A 180 -27.24 9.63 22.65
N SER A 181 -26.84 10.82 22.17
CA SER A 181 -26.71 12.00 23.02
C SER A 181 -28.04 12.74 23.25
N GLU A 182 -29.08 12.46 22.45
CA GLU A 182 -30.38 13.15 22.56
C GLU A 182 -31.36 12.47 23.54
N MET A 183 -31.10 11.23 23.98
CA MET A 183 -32.00 10.47 24.86
C MET A 183 -31.84 10.79 26.36
N ASP A 184 -30.73 11.39 26.80
CA ASP A 184 -30.42 11.62 28.22
C ASP A 184 -30.90 12.98 28.79
N SER A 185 -31.77 13.71 28.08
CA SER A 185 -32.20 15.07 28.48
C SER A 185 -33.67 15.22 28.93
N ILE A 186 -34.39 14.11 29.17
CA ILE A 186 -35.74 14.15 29.75
C ILE A 186 -35.80 13.29 31.01
N GLY A 187 -35.49 13.88 32.18
CA GLY A 187 -35.80 13.21 33.46
C GLY A 187 -35.04 13.65 34.69
N LEU A 188 -35.11 14.94 35.09
CA LEU A 188 -34.92 15.28 36.51
C LEU A 188 -35.61 16.61 36.88
N GLY A 189 -36.84 16.52 37.41
CA GLY A 189 -37.50 17.57 38.19
C GLY A 189 -37.89 17.00 39.56
N THR A 190 -37.10 17.27 40.60
CA THR A 190 -37.40 18.27 41.65
C THR A 190 -38.54 17.86 42.60
N ILE A 191 -38.19 17.35 43.80
CA ILE A 191 -38.86 17.69 45.07
C ILE A 191 -37.78 17.77 46.16
N GLY A 192 -37.78 18.90 46.88
CA GLY A 192 -36.75 19.31 47.84
C GLY A 192 -36.84 18.69 49.25
N SER A 193 -35.73 18.85 49.95
CA SER A 193 -35.47 18.64 51.40
C SER A 193 -36.26 19.66 52.28
N PRO A 194 -36.12 19.79 53.65
CA PRO A 194 -35.04 19.29 54.54
C PRO A 194 -35.43 18.93 56.02
N LEU A 195 -34.41 18.58 56.83
CA LEU A 195 -34.05 19.23 58.13
C LEU A 195 -34.14 18.44 59.48
N LEU A 196 -32.98 18.36 60.18
CA LEU A 196 -32.66 18.25 61.65
C LEU A 196 -33.11 16.99 62.46
N LYS A 197 -32.48 16.51 63.55
CA LYS A 197 -31.15 16.51 64.25
C LYS A 197 -31.35 15.63 65.52
N GLU A 198 -30.25 15.20 66.16
CA GLU A 198 -30.14 14.68 67.57
C GLU A 198 -30.69 13.28 67.89
N GLU A 199 -30.20 12.50 68.87
CA GLU A 199 -28.92 12.30 69.56
C GLU A 199 -29.05 10.99 70.40
N VAL A 200 -27.93 10.29 70.63
CA VAL A 200 -27.49 9.60 71.87
C VAL A 200 -28.32 8.45 72.52
N SER A 201 -27.71 7.25 72.43
CA SER A 201 -27.39 6.25 73.49
C SER A 201 -28.44 5.80 74.52
N ARG A 202 -28.61 4.46 74.63
CA ARG A 202 -28.49 3.72 75.91
C ARG A 202 -28.49 2.19 75.74
N GLN A 203 -27.64 1.55 76.53
CA GLN A 203 -27.40 0.11 76.64
C GLN A 203 -28.20 -0.56 77.79
N ALA A 204 -28.35 -1.88 77.67
CA ALA A 204 -28.17 -2.91 78.73
C ALA A 204 -29.37 -3.60 79.44
N ALA A 205 -29.11 -4.91 79.66
CA ALA A 205 -29.53 -5.82 80.75
C ALA A 205 -30.75 -6.74 80.50
N ILE A 206 -30.56 -8.04 80.16
CA ILE A 206 -30.29 -9.26 81.00
C ILE A 206 -31.53 -9.75 81.80
N ILE A 207 -31.88 -11.03 81.63
CA ILE A 207 -32.14 -12.10 82.65
C ILE A 207 -33.30 -13.03 82.22
N GLY A 208 -33.04 -14.36 82.22
CA GLY A 208 -34.09 -15.36 82.52
C GLY A 208 -34.10 -16.65 81.69
N GLN A 209 -33.25 -17.62 82.04
CA GLN A 209 -33.48 -19.07 81.84
C GLN A 209 -34.19 -19.64 83.10
N PRO A 210 -34.87 -20.82 83.13
CA PRO A 210 -34.17 -22.13 82.98
C PRO A 210 -34.98 -23.37 82.49
N ALA A 211 -34.22 -24.47 82.21
CA ALA A 211 -34.47 -25.91 82.49
C ALA A 211 -35.69 -26.64 81.85
N THR A 212 -35.67 -27.91 81.37
CA THR A 212 -34.77 -29.08 81.41
C THR A 212 -35.30 -30.20 80.47
N ARG A 213 -34.42 -31.13 80.01
CA ARG A 213 -34.47 -32.62 80.21
C ARG A 213 -34.25 -33.51 78.96
N ARG A 214 -33.16 -34.33 79.03
CA ARG A 214 -32.95 -35.76 78.59
C ARG A 214 -33.12 -36.17 77.11
N GLU A 215 -32.41 -37.15 76.52
CA GLU A 215 -31.26 -38.03 76.88
C GLU A 215 -30.78 -38.72 75.57
N GLU A 216 -29.46 -38.94 75.45
CA GLU A 216 -28.74 -40.08 74.83
C GLU A 216 -29.04 -40.65 73.40
N ARG A 217 -27.98 -40.76 72.56
CA ARG A 217 -27.18 -42.00 72.31
C ARG A 217 -26.49 -42.07 70.91
N ARG A 218 -25.16 -42.20 70.94
CA ARG A 218 -24.22 -42.93 70.04
C ARG A 218 -23.79 -42.44 68.63
N GLU A 219 -22.45 -42.55 68.48
CA GLU A 219 -21.65 -43.11 67.36
C GLU A 219 -20.96 -42.17 66.33
N SER A 220 -19.64 -42.02 66.56
CA SER A 220 -18.48 -41.93 65.65
C SER A 220 -18.64 -41.76 64.13
N SER A 221 -17.87 -40.84 63.53
CA SER A 221 -17.13 -41.09 62.28
C SER A 221 -15.98 -40.09 62.03
N PRO A 222 -14.91 -40.48 61.30
CA PRO A 222 -13.68 -39.69 61.15
C PRO A 222 -13.74 -38.74 59.94
N HIS A 223 -13.21 -37.54 60.12
CA HIS A 223 -12.99 -36.59 59.02
C HIS A 223 -11.94 -37.13 58.03
N ARG A 224 -12.38 -37.54 56.82
CA ARG A 224 -11.73 -37.34 55.50
C ARG A 224 -12.33 -38.28 54.42
N PRO A 225 -13.21 -37.75 53.53
CA PRO A 225 -13.10 -38.16 52.12
C PRO A 225 -13.47 -37.07 51.08
N PHE A 226 -13.72 -35.82 51.46
CA PHE A 226 -14.17 -34.78 50.51
C PHE A 226 -13.04 -34.09 49.74
N PHE A 227 -11.93 -33.75 50.40
CA PHE A 227 -10.84 -32.98 49.77
C PHE A 227 -10.11 -33.73 48.64
N TYR A 228 -9.98 -35.07 48.74
CA TYR A 228 -9.37 -35.89 47.68
C TYR A 228 -10.24 -36.03 46.43
N ARG A 229 -11.58 -35.95 46.56
CA ARG A 229 -12.49 -36.01 45.41
C ARG A 229 -12.48 -34.72 44.60
N VAL A 230 -12.39 -33.58 45.27
CA VAL A 230 -12.32 -32.26 44.63
C VAL A 230 -10.95 -32.05 43.96
N LEU A 231 -9.85 -32.45 44.61
CA LEU A 231 -8.52 -32.39 43.99
C LEU A 231 -8.39 -33.31 42.75
N ARG A 232 -9.03 -34.49 42.76
CA ARG A 232 -9.00 -35.44 41.63
C ARG A 232 -9.74 -34.92 40.38
N ALA A 233 -10.72 -34.03 40.56
CA ALA A 233 -11.44 -33.39 39.45
C ALA A 233 -10.77 -32.09 38.97
N ALA A 234 -10.11 -31.35 39.87
CA ALA A 234 -9.41 -30.11 39.52
C ALA A 234 -8.07 -30.37 38.80
N PHE A 235 -7.36 -31.44 39.17
CA PHE A 235 -6.07 -31.79 38.56
C PHE A 235 -6.11 -31.98 37.03
N PRO A 236 -7.06 -32.71 36.42
CA PRO A 236 -7.12 -32.83 34.96
C PRO A 236 -7.47 -31.51 34.26
N LEU A 237 -8.24 -30.61 34.90
CA LEU A 237 -8.53 -29.28 34.36
C LEU A 237 -7.31 -28.37 34.40
N HIS A 238 -6.52 -28.40 35.48
CA HIS A 238 -5.27 -27.66 35.55
C HIS A 238 -4.22 -28.20 34.57
N LEU A 239 -4.15 -29.52 34.39
CA LEU A 239 -3.28 -30.15 33.38
C LEU A 239 -3.71 -29.76 31.96
N LEU A 240 -5.02 -29.77 31.67
CA LEU A 240 -5.56 -29.32 30.39
C LEU A 240 -5.23 -27.85 30.13
N PHE A 241 -5.42 -26.98 31.12
CA PHE A 241 -5.06 -25.56 31.00
C PHE A 241 -3.56 -25.37 30.75
N PHE A 242 -2.71 -26.14 31.44
CA PHE A 242 -1.26 -26.09 31.26
C PHE A 242 -0.85 -26.61 29.88
N VAL A 243 -1.48 -27.68 29.38
CA VAL A 243 -1.25 -28.21 28.02
C VAL A 243 -1.71 -27.22 26.96
N LEU A 244 -2.85 -26.55 27.15
CA LEU A 244 -3.33 -25.49 26.26
C LEU A 244 -2.38 -24.28 26.26
N LEU A 245 -1.81 -23.93 27.41
CA LEU A 245 -0.77 -22.90 27.53
C LEU A 245 0.51 -23.29 26.81
N VAL A 246 0.99 -24.52 27.00
CA VAL A 246 2.18 -25.03 26.30
C VAL A 246 1.93 -25.11 24.80
N LEU A 247 0.74 -25.54 24.35
CA LEU A 247 0.36 -25.53 22.94
C LEU A 247 0.30 -24.10 22.37
N ALA A 248 -0.25 -23.14 23.12
CA ALA A 248 -0.24 -21.73 22.74
C ALA A 248 1.18 -21.14 22.66
N CYS A 249 2.12 -21.65 23.46
CA CYS A 249 3.54 -21.28 23.41
C CYS A 249 4.36 -22.06 22.36
N LEU A 250 3.88 -23.23 21.90
CA LEU A 250 4.50 -24.05 20.84
C LEU A 250 3.99 -23.68 19.45
N VAL A 251 2.80 -23.09 19.35
CA VAL A 251 2.42 -22.27 18.19
C VAL A 251 3.38 -21.08 18.22
N PRO A 252 4.22 -20.88 17.19
CA PRO A 252 5.04 -19.67 17.14
C PRO A 252 4.07 -18.50 17.22
N LEU A 253 4.13 -17.74 18.32
CA LEU A 253 3.64 -16.37 18.34
C LEU A 253 4.47 -15.66 17.29
N SER A 254 3.96 -15.63 16.06
CA SER A 254 4.59 -14.97 14.94
C SER A 254 4.49 -13.45 15.16
N GLU A 255 5.27 -12.96 16.11
CA GLU A 255 5.61 -11.53 16.21
C GLU A 255 6.39 -11.07 14.95
N GLU A 256 6.78 -11.99 14.07
CA GLU A 256 7.36 -11.72 12.76
C GLU A 256 6.30 -11.47 11.66
N ASP A 257 5.04 -11.92 11.80
CA ASP A 257 4.02 -11.73 10.75
C ASP A 257 3.47 -10.29 10.70
N TYR A 258 3.46 -9.58 11.83
CA TYR A 258 3.15 -8.15 11.86
C TYR A 258 4.31 -7.29 11.32
N SER A 259 5.55 -7.77 11.44
CA SER A 259 6.72 -7.13 10.84
C SER A 259 6.77 -7.35 9.32
N CYS A 260 6.36 -8.52 8.83
CA CYS A 260 6.31 -8.83 7.40
C CYS A 260 5.27 -8.00 6.64
N THR A 261 4.09 -7.75 7.22
CA THR A 261 3.05 -6.92 6.57
C THR A 261 3.41 -5.44 6.52
N LEU A 262 4.12 -4.91 7.53
CA LEU A 262 4.62 -3.53 7.52
C LEU A 262 5.92 -3.38 6.69
N SER A 263 6.76 -4.41 6.63
CA SER A 263 8.03 -4.39 5.88
C SER A 263 7.87 -4.72 4.39
N ASN A 264 6.79 -5.41 4.00
CA ASN A 264 6.46 -5.74 2.62
C ASN A 264 5.45 -4.72 2.05
N ASN A 265 5.92 -3.51 1.82
CA ASN A 265 5.13 -2.47 1.17
C ASN A 265 4.99 -2.74 -0.33
N PHE A 266 3.90 -2.26 -0.94
CA PHE A 266 3.65 -2.33 -2.38
C PHE A 266 4.85 -1.84 -3.22
N ALA A 267 5.57 -0.80 -2.78
CA ALA A 267 6.77 -0.32 -3.46
C ALA A 267 7.93 -1.34 -3.41
N ARG A 268 7.98 -2.19 -2.37
CA ARG A 268 9.01 -3.22 -2.19
C ARG A 268 8.81 -4.46 -3.05
N SER A 269 7.57 -4.76 -3.47
CA SER A 269 7.32 -5.83 -4.45
C SER A 269 7.78 -5.48 -5.87
N PHE A 270 8.19 -4.23 -6.13
CA PHE A 270 8.70 -3.78 -7.43
C PHE A 270 10.21 -3.58 -7.51
N TYR A 271 10.98 -3.99 -6.49
CA TYR A 271 12.44 -3.97 -6.64
C TYR A 271 12.85 -4.94 -7.75
N PRO A 272 13.64 -4.49 -8.75
CA PRO A 272 14.26 -5.41 -9.68
C PRO A 272 15.18 -6.34 -8.87
N MET A 273 14.79 -7.60 -8.73
CA MET A 273 15.66 -8.63 -8.19
C MET A 273 16.71 -8.93 -9.27
N LEU A 274 17.99 -8.74 -8.96
CA LEU A 274 19.11 -9.07 -9.87
C LEU A 274 18.94 -10.51 -10.35
N ARG A 275 18.44 -10.69 -11.57
CA ARG A 275 18.46 -11.98 -12.25
C ARG A 275 19.88 -12.20 -12.74
N TYR A 276 20.65 -12.98 -11.97
CA TYR A 276 21.93 -13.46 -12.44
C TYR A 276 21.66 -14.46 -13.56
N THR A 277 21.96 -14.06 -14.79
CA THR A 277 21.85 -14.94 -15.98
C THR A 277 22.75 -16.17 -15.87
N ASN A 278 23.72 -16.19 -14.94
CA ASN A 278 24.67 -17.26 -14.71
C ASN A 278 24.68 -17.82 -13.27
N GLY A 279 23.57 -17.67 -12.52
CA GLY A 279 23.46 -18.15 -11.14
C GLY A 279 24.09 -17.20 -10.10
N PRO A 280 23.83 -17.42 -8.79
CA PRO A 280 24.26 -16.51 -7.74
C PRO A 280 25.80 -16.37 -7.72
N PRO A 281 26.33 -15.18 -7.36
CA PRO A 281 27.77 -14.98 -7.26
C PRO A 281 28.37 -15.96 -6.24
N PRO A 282 29.58 -16.51 -6.50
CA PRO A 282 30.22 -17.42 -5.57
C PRO A 282 30.44 -16.70 -4.23
N THR A 283 29.99 -17.36 -3.16
CA THR A 283 30.18 -16.96 -1.75
C THR A 283 31.64 -17.01 -1.33
#